data_AF-N2A892-F1
#
_entry.id   AF-N2A892-F1
#
_cell.length_a   1.000
_cell.length_b   1.000
_cell.length_c   1.000
_cell.angle_alpha   90.00
_cell.angle_beta   90.00
_cell.angle_gamma   90.00
#
_symmetry.space_group_name_H-M   'P 1'
#
loop_
_entity.id
_entity.type
_entity.pdbx_description
1 polymer ?
#
loop_
_entity_poly.entity_id
_entity_poly.type
_entity_poly.pdbx_seq_one_letter_code
_entity_poly.pdbx_strand_id
1 'polypeptide(L)'
;LKPLKKEYPFLKNSDSSSLQLVNEFLNQSWKNFFKDKTGTVGKPRFHSRRYLKPSYTGKSIVKIAGRRYLYLPKLGYIKTSKTGVLKDVKIKRYTVSLEPTGKYYLSIQAEVKAPQKFKKTGKQVGIDVGVADLAILSNGLKYPAFEASYFEKQSRIWQSKYSRRRHLAYLLCEQDKHQKVLNLRSLESFSNWQRARKLKASYQKKVANKRKDYLHKLTTHLVRQY
;
A
#
# COMPACT_ATOMS: atom_id res chain seq x y z
N LEU A 1 5.17 17.59 -22.71
CA LEU A 1 4.03 16.62 -22.66
C LEU A 1 3.17 16.60 -23.92
N LYS A 2 2.81 17.75 -24.53
CA LYS A 2 1.98 17.75 -25.76
C LYS A 2 2.61 16.95 -26.93
N PRO A 3 3.93 17.06 -27.22
CA PRO A 3 4.58 16.24 -28.25
C PRO A 3 4.51 14.73 -27.96
N LEU A 4 4.84 14.33 -26.72
CA LEU A 4 4.74 12.92 -26.29
C LEU A 4 3.34 12.33 -26.44
N LYS A 5 2.27 13.12 -26.31
CA LYS A 5 0.89 12.64 -26.54
C LYS A 5 0.53 12.47 -28.02
N LYS A 6 1.32 13.06 -28.94
CA LYS A 6 1.21 12.80 -30.38
C LYS A 6 1.90 11.48 -30.72
N GLU A 7 3.13 11.30 -30.24
CA GLU A 7 3.94 10.08 -30.44
C GLU A 7 3.35 8.86 -29.74
N TYR A 8 2.84 9.04 -28.51
CA TYR A 8 2.27 7.99 -27.68
C TYR A 8 0.81 8.29 -27.34
N PRO A 9 -0.15 7.96 -28.23
CA PRO A 9 -1.57 8.28 -28.05
C PRO A 9 -2.17 7.76 -26.74
N PHE A 10 -1.71 6.60 -26.24
CA PHE A 10 -2.20 6.01 -25.00
C PHE A 10 -2.00 6.91 -23.77
N LEU A 11 -1.05 7.88 -23.81
CA LEU A 11 -0.86 8.86 -22.74
C LEU A 11 -2.05 9.81 -22.58
N LYS A 12 -2.98 9.86 -23.54
CA LYS A 12 -4.25 10.61 -23.43
C LYS A 12 -5.26 9.93 -22.49
N ASN A 13 -5.11 8.64 -22.23
CA ASN A 13 -5.97 7.87 -21.32
C ASN A 13 -5.70 8.25 -19.85
N SER A 14 -4.47 8.66 -19.54
CA SER A 14 -4.08 9.10 -18.20
C SER A 14 -4.31 10.61 -18.01
N ASP A 15 -4.51 11.02 -16.77
CA ASP A 15 -4.51 12.44 -16.43
C ASP A 15 -3.11 13.04 -16.61
N SER A 16 -3.06 14.23 -17.19
CA SER A 16 -1.83 15.01 -17.34
C SER A 16 -1.09 15.22 -16.02
N SER A 17 -1.82 15.40 -14.91
CA SER A 17 -1.22 15.61 -13.58
C SER A 17 -0.46 14.38 -13.10
N SER A 18 -0.92 13.19 -13.46
CA SER A 18 -0.26 11.93 -13.13
C SER A 18 1.08 11.79 -13.84
N LEU A 19 1.12 12.13 -15.13
CA LEU A 19 2.37 12.10 -15.92
C LEU A 19 3.43 13.06 -15.35
N GLN A 20 3.00 14.23 -14.87
CA GLN A 20 3.90 15.18 -14.19
C GLN A 20 4.44 14.61 -12.88
N LEU A 21 3.60 13.97 -12.07
CA LEU A 21 4.01 13.34 -10.81
C LEU A 21 5.02 12.21 -11.01
N VAL A 22 4.85 11.40 -12.06
CA VAL A 22 5.83 10.35 -12.39
C VAL A 22 7.20 10.96 -12.67
N ASN A 23 7.25 12.09 -13.37
CA ASN A 23 8.49 12.82 -13.61
C ASN A 23 9.07 13.43 -12.32
N GLU A 24 8.22 13.98 -11.43
CA GLU A 24 8.64 14.46 -10.11
C GLU A 24 9.26 13.33 -9.27
N PHE A 25 8.63 12.15 -9.24
CA PHE A 25 9.14 10.99 -8.53
C PHE A 25 10.46 10.46 -9.12
N LEU A 26 10.60 10.47 -10.45
CA LEU A 26 11.84 10.10 -11.12
C LEU A 26 12.98 11.07 -10.74
N ASN A 27 12.73 12.37 -10.82
CA ASN A 27 13.70 13.40 -10.44
C ASN A 27 14.10 13.26 -8.96
N GLN A 28 13.12 13.09 -8.06
CA GLN A 28 13.40 12.88 -6.65
C GLN A 28 14.24 11.62 -6.40
N SER A 29 13.96 10.53 -7.12
CA SER A 29 14.70 9.27 -6.98
C SER A 29 16.17 9.44 -7.39
N TRP A 30 16.43 10.17 -8.48
CA TRP A 30 17.79 10.51 -8.90
C TRP A 30 18.50 11.44 -7.92
N LYS A 31 17.81 12.47 -7.41
CA LYS A 31 18.36 13.34 -6.36
C LYS A 31 18.75 12.55 -5.12
N ASN A 32 17.91 11.59 -4.70
CA ASN A 32 18.22 10.74 -3.56
C ASN A 32 19.45 9.86 -3.83
N PHE A 33 19.54 9.27 -5.02
CA PHE A 33 20.69 8.47 -5.44
C PHE A 33 22.00 9.27 -5.39
N PHE A 34 22.03 10.47 -5.95
CA PHE A 34 23.25 11.29 -5.96
C PHE A 34 23.59 11.91 -4.60
N LYS A 35 22.58 12.14 -3.74
CA LYS A 35 22.81 12.65 -2.38
C LYS A 35 23.33 11.56 -1.43
N ASP A 36 23.02 10.30 -1.71
CA ASP A 36 23.45 9.21 -0.84
C ASP A 36 24.93 8.90 -1.04
N LYS A 37 25.76 9.34 -0.09
CA LYS A 37 27.19 9.05 -0.05
C LYS A 37 27.51 7.65 0.47
N THR A 38 26.55 6.97 1.10
CA THR A 38 26.75 5.64 1.71
C THR A 38 26.66 4.50 0.69
N GLY A 39 26.15 4.77 -0.52
CA GLY A 39 25.93 3.75 -1.54
C GLY A 39 24.78 2.79 -1.24
N THR A 40 23.96 3.07 -0.22
CA THR A 40 22.82 2.23 0.19
C THR A 40 21.67 2.34 -0.82
N VAL A 41 21.49 3.52 -1.41
CA VAL A 41 20.48 3.82 -2.41
C VAL A 41 21.01 3.41 -3.78
N GLY A 42 20.44 2.34 -4.33
CA GLY A 42 20.74 1.90 -5.69
C GLY A 42 20.16 2.82 -6.77
N LYS A 43 20.69 2.71 -8.00
CA LYS A 43 20.22 3.45 -9.18
C LYS A 43 18.69 3.26 -9.37
N PRO A 44 17.92 4.34 -9.62
CA PRO A 44 16.49 4.23 -9.88
C PRO A 44 16.19 3.32 -11.07
N ARG A 45 15.20 2.43 -10.91
CA ARG A 45 14.75 1.49 -11.96
C ARG A 45 13.24 1.58 -12.12
N PHE A 46 12.77 1.48 -13.36
CA PHE A 46 11.34 1.38 -13.64
C PHE A 46 10.74 0.11 -13.02
N HIS A 47 9.52 0.22 -12.51
CA HIS A 47 8.77 -0.95 -12.06
C HIS A 47 8.48 -1.87 -13.24
N SER A 48 8.68 -3.17 -13.05
CA SER A 48 8.30 -4.16 -14.04
C SER A 48 6.77 -4.28 -14.12
N ARG A 49 6.25 -4.78 -15.25
CA ARG A 49 4.82 -5.13 -15.39
C ARG A 49 4.34 -6.12 -14.33
N ARG A 50 5.26 -6.92 -13.76
CA ARG A 50 5.00 -7.90 -12.69
C ARG A 50 5.04 -7.29 -11.28
N TYR A 51 5.14 -5.97 -11.16
CA TYR A 51 5.16 -5.28 -9.88
C TYR A 51 3.87 -5.53 -9.09
N LEU A 52 4.01 -5.86 -7.81
CA LEU A 52 2.93 -6.40 -6.98
C LEU A 52 1.92 -5.35 -6.51
N LYS A 53 2.22 -4.05 -6.64
CA LYS A 53 1.38 -2.96 -6.12
C LYS A 53 1.12 -1.91 -7.20
N PRO A 54 0.37 -2.25 -8.27
CA PRO A 54 0.01 -1.26 -9.27
C PRO A 54 -0.77 -0.11 -8.63
N SER A 55 -0.30 1.11 -8.89
CA SER A 55 -0.90 2.33 -8.36
C SER A 55 -0.85 3.45 -9.39
N TYR A 56 -1.80 4.36 -9.25
CA TYR A 56 -2.00 5.52 -10.10
C TYR A 56 -2.19 6.73 -9.20
N THR A 57 -1.29 7.70 -9.29
CA THR A 57 -1.35 8.93 -8.49
C THR A 57 -1.58 10.12 -9.40
N GLY A 58 -2.52 10.99 -9.02
CA GLY A 58 -2.76 12.29 -9.65
C GLY A 58 -2.79 13.41 -8.61
N LYS A 59 -2.65 14.66 -9.09
CA LYS A 59 -2.73 15.90 -8.29
C LYS A 59 -3.79 16.88 -8.82
N SER A 60 -4.67 16.41 -9.69
CA SER A 60 -5.75 17.20 -10.27
C SER A 60 -6.94 17.34 -9.32
N ILE A 61 -7.88 18.21 -9.70
CA ILE A 61 -9.06 18.54 -8.89
C ILE A 61 -9.95 17.31 -8.73
N VAL A 62 -10.08 16.86 -7.48
CA VAL A 62 -11.03 15.84 -7.05
C VAL A 62 -12.31 16.55 -6.62
N LYS A 63 -13.46 16.18 -7.20
CA LYS A 63 -14.76 16.76 -6.80
C LYS A 63 -15.56 15.78 -5.96
N ILE A 64 -16.23 16.27 -4.93
CA ILE A 64 -17.22 15.49 -4.19
C ILE A 64 -18.53 15.56 -4.97
N ALA A 65 -18.88 14.47 -5.65
CA ALA A 65 -20.07 14.41 -6.50
C ALA A 65 -21.36 14.13 -5.70
N GLY A 66 -21.23 13.52 -4.53
CA GLY A 66 -22.37 13.23 -3.65
C GLY A 66 -22.00 12.40 -2.43
N ARG A 67 -23.02 11.91 -1.72
CA ARG A 67 -22.80 10.98 -0.59
C ARG A 67 -22.11 9.73 -1.11
N ARG A 68 -20.89 9.45 -0.62
CA ARG A 68 -20.09 8.27 -1.04
C ARG A 68 -19.68 8.27 -2.51
N TYR A 69 -19.67 9.41 -3.20
CA TYR A 69 -19.20 9.50 -4.58
C TYR A 69 -18.16 10.61 -4.75
N LEU A 70 -17.02 10.25 -5.35
CA LEU A 70 -15.96 11.18 -5.76
C LEU A 70 -15.79 11.13 -7.27
N TYR A 71 -15.54 12.27 -7.88
CA TYR A 71 -15.14 12.37 -9.28
C TYR A 71 -13.62 12.52 -9.37
N LEU A 72 -12.98 11.65 -10.15
CA LEU A 72 -11.57 11.72 -10.50
C LEU A 72 -11.39 11.97 -12.01
N PRO A 73 -10.41 12.79 -12.42
CA PRO A 73 -10.13 12.99 -13.83
C PRO A 73 -9.79 11.68 -14.55
N LYS A 74 -10.34 11.52 -15.75
CA LYS A 74 -10.27 10.33 -16.63
C LYS A 74 -10.91 9.05 -16.08
N LEU A 75 -11.03 8.89 -14.77
CA LEU A 75 -11.67 7.73 -14.14
C LEU A 75 -13.18 7.92 -13.92
N GLY A 76 -13.66 9.17 -13.89
CA GLY A 76 -15.08 9.48 -13.69
C GLY A 76 -15.52 9.34 -12.23
N TYR A 77 -16.76 8.93 -12.03
CA TYR A 77 -17.38 8.80 -10.71
C TYR A 77 -17.01 7.47 -10.04
N ILE A 78 -16.47 7.55 -8.83
CA ILE A 78 -16.04 6.41 -8.03
C ILE A 78 -16.81 6.40 -6.72
N LYS A 79 -17.41 5.25 -6.41
CA LYS A 79 -18.07 4.98 -5.13
C LYS A 79 -17.03 4.77 -4.03
N THR A 80 -17.16 5.49 -2.93
CA THR A 80 -16.26 5.43 -1.76
C THR A 80 -17.02 5.11 -0.48
N SER A 81 -16.31 4.82 0.60
CA SER A 81 -16.93 4.48 1.88
C SER A 81 -17.50 5.71 2.60
N LYS A 82 -16.76 6.82 2.57
CA LYS A 82 -17.09 8.09 3.25
C LYS A 82 -16.57 9.27 2.42
N THR A 83 -17.43 10.28 2.23
CA THR A 83 -17.06 11.58 1.65
C THR A 83 -17.17 12.73 2.64
N GLY A 84 -17.85 12.54 3.78
CA GLY A 84 -18.09 13.60 4.77
C GLY A 84 -16.82 14.18 5.39
N VAL A 85 -15.75 13.40 5.52
CA VAL A 85 -14.46 13.82 6.10
C VAL A 85 -13.68 14.76 5.15
N LEU A 86 -14.09 14.83 3.88
CA LEU A 86 -13.43 15.65 2.86
C LEU A 86 -14.11 17.01 2.66
N LYS A 87 -15.18 17.29 3.42
CA LYS A 87 -15.81 18.61 3.42
C LYS A 87 -14.81 19.63 3.99
N ASP A 88 -14.63 20.74 3.28
CA ASP A 88 -13.77 21.86 3.69
C ASP A 88 -12.27 21.54 3.78
N VAL A 89 -11.82 20.51 3.07
CA VAL A 89 -10.41 20.10 3.02
C VAL A 89 -9.82 20.34 1.63
N LYS A 90 -8.61 20.92 1.57
CA LYS A 90 -7.89 21.09 0.32
C LYS A 90 -7.17 19.81 -0.07
N ILE A 91 -7.68 19.11 -1.08
CA ILE A 91 -7.06 17.88 -1.60
C ILE A 91 -5.82 18.24 -2.43
N LYS A 92 -4.67 17.64 -2.09
CA LYS A 92 -3.39 17.81 -2.79
C LYS A 92 -3.14 16.73 -3.83
N ARG A 93 -3.35 15.48 -3.45
CA ARG A 93 -3.07 14.30 -4.29
C ARG A 93 -4.10 13.22 -4.01
N TYR A 94 -4.34 12.40 -5.02
CA TYR A 94 -5.08 11.15 -4.87
C TYR A 94 -4.26 10.00 -5.45
N THR A 95 -4.33 8.84 -4.81
CA THR A 95 -3.69 7.61 -5.27
C THR A 95 -4.71 6.49 -5.30
N VAL A 96 -4.97 5.95 -6.48
CA VAL A 96 -5.71 4.69 -6.68
C VAL A 96 -4.69 3.55 -6.65
N SER A 97 -4.84 2.61 -5.74
CA SER A 97 -3.97 1.44 -5.63
C SER A 97 -4.78 0.15 -5.68
N LEU A 98 -4.27 -0.85 -6.39
CA LEU A 98 -4.85 -2.20 -6.43
C LEU A 98 -4.04 -3.13 -5.54
N GLU A 99 -4.69 -3.71 -4.54
CA GLU A 99 -4.08 -4.71 -3.67
C GLU A 99 -4.02 -6.09 -4.37
N PRO A 100 -3.06 -6.96 -4.00
CA PRO A 100 -3.00 -8.34 -4.49
C PRO A 100 -4.26 -9.19 -4.19
N THR A 101 -5.11 -8.72 -3.28
CA THR A 101 -6.42 -9.31 -2.96
C THR A 101 -7.49 -8.99 -4.02
N GLY A 102 -7.22 -8.08 -4.96
CA GLY A 102 -8.15 -7.59 -5.97
C GLY A 102 -8.94 -6.34 -5.54
N LYS A 103 -8.67 -5.81 -4.34
CA LYS A 103 -9.37 -4.63 -3.80
C LYS A 103 -8.70 -3.34 -4.27
N TYR A 104 -9.52 -2.39 -4.73
CA TYR A 104 -9.08 -1.03 -5.02
C TYR A 104 -9.20 -0.14 -3.77
N TYR A 105 -8.19 0.70 -3.53
CA TYR A 105 -8.21 1.73 -2.51
C TYR A 105 -7.93 3.08 -3.14
N LEU A 106 -8.68 4.08 -2.70
CA LEU A 106 -8.45 5.48 -3.02
C LEU A 106 -7.88 6.17 -1.77
N SER A 107 -6.60 6.51 -1.82
CA SER A 107 -5.93 7.32 -0.80
C SER A 107 -5.97 8.78 -1.22
N ILE A 108 -6.31 9.66 -0.30
CA ILE A 108 -6.41 11.10 -0.55
C ILE A 108 -5.47 11.80 0.40
N GLN A 109 -4.49 12.51 -0.15
CA GLN A 109 -3.63 13.40 0.60
C GLN A 109 -4.26 14.79 0.61
N ALA A 110 -4.56 15.32 1.79
CA ALA A 110 -5.30 16.55 1.94
C ALA A 110 -4.68 17.42 3.04
N GLU A 111 -4.73 18.74 2.86
CA GLU A 111 -4.36 19.71 3.88
C GLU A 111 -5.56 19.96 4.79
N VAL A 112 -5.41 19.55 6.05
CA VAL A 112 -6.38 19.79 7.12
C VAL A 112 -5.79 20.78 8.12
N LYS A 113 -6.65 21.58 8.76
CA LYS A 113 -6.24 22.36 9.94
C LYS A 113 -5.71 21.41 11.00
N ALA A 114 -4.69 21.85 11.74
CA ALA A 114 -4.12 21.04 12.81
C ALA A 114 -5.23 20.67 13.81
N PRO A 115 -5.32 19.39 14.25
CA PRO A 115 -6.32 19.00 15.23
C PRO A 115 -6.06 19.74 16.55
N GLN A 116 -7.14 20.02 17.29
CA GLN A 116 -7.03 20.61 18.62
C GLN A 116 -6.22 19.66 19.52
N LYS A 117 -5.16 20.17 20.14
CA LYS A 117 -4.33 19.39 21.06
C LYS A 117 -5.15 19.06 22.30
N PHE A 118 -4.98 17.86 22.84
CA PHE A 118 -5.53 17.52 24.15
C PHE A 118 -4.90 18.42 25.23
N LYS A 119 -5.67 18.69 26.30
CA LYS A 119 -5.12 19.39 27.48
C LYS A 119 -4.00 18.52 28.06
N LYS A 120 -2.84 19.13 28.35
CA LYS A 120 -1.72 18.42 28.98
C LYS A 120 -2.16 17.93 30.36
N THR A 121 -1.89 16.66 30.67
CA THR A 121 -2.26 16.08 31.96
C THR A 121 -1.26 16.42 33.07
N GLY A 122 -0.04 16.81 32.70
CA GLY A 122 1.08 17.01 33.62
C GLY A 122 1.77 15.71 34.08
N LYS A 123 1.25 14.55 33.66
CA LYS A 123 1.80 13.24 34.01
C LYS A 123 2.92 12.85 33.05
N GLN A 124 3.91 12.14 33.56
CA GLN A 124 5.02 11.60 32.78
C GLN A 124 5.15 10.11 33.09
N VAL A 125 5.48 9.31 32.07
CA VAL A 125 5.65 7.87 32.21
C VAL A 125 6.79 7.40 31.31
N GLY A 126 7.67 6.55 31.84
CA GLY A 126 8.66 5.84 31.04
C GLY A 126 8.00 4.67 30.31
N ILE A 127 8.39 4.44 29.06
CA ILE A 127 7.90 3.32 28.25
C ILE A 127 9.09 2.44 27.90
N ASP A 128 9.10 1.21 28.40
CA ASP A 128 10.04 0.16 27.98
C ASP A 128 9.34 -0.78 26.98
N VAL A 129 9.99 -1.12 25.88
CA VAL A 129 9.40 -1.90 24.77
C VAL A 129 10.05 -3.28 24.73
N GLY A 130 9.26 -4.33 24.91
CA GLY A 130 9.73 -5.70 25.01
C GLY A 130 9.22 -6.64 23.92
N VAL A 131 9.65 -7.90 24.01
CA VAL A 131 9.19 -9.00 23.13
C VAL A 131 8.02 -9.77 23.75
N ALA A 132 8.08 -10.04 25.06
CA ALA A 132 7.02 -10.74 25.79
C ALA A 132 5.79 -9.82 25.98
N ASP A 133 6.03 -8.62 26.50
CA ASP A 133 5.07 -7.53 26.54
C ASP A 133 5.51 -6.47 25.54
N LEU A 134 4.57 -5.95 24.75
CA LEU A 134 4.87 -4.91 23.77
C LEU A 134 5.40 -3.64 24.45
N ALA A 135 4.79 -3.24 25.57
CA ALA A 135 5.21 -2.05 26.29
C ALA A 135 4.92 -2.18 27.79
N ILE A 136 5.89 -1.81 28.62
CA ILE A 136 5.77 -1.75 30.08
C ILE A 136 5.96 -0.29 30.49
N LEU A 137 5.01 0.22 31.25
CA LEU A 137 5.05 1.57 31.78
C LEU A 137 5.75 1.60 33.14
N SER A 138 6.42 2.71 33.46
CA SER A 138 7.09 2.90 34.75
C SER A 138 6.15 2.86 35.97
N ASN A 139 4.83 2.99 35.76
CA ASN A 139 3.81 2.81 36.80
C ASN A 139 3.29 1.37 36.93
N GLY A 140 3.94 0.41 36.27
CA GLY A 140 3.61 -1.02 36.35
C GLY A 140 2.55 -1.50 35.36
N LEU A 141 1.93 -0.63 34.57
CA LEU A 141 0.96 -1.04 33.55
C LEU A 141 1.67 -1.72 32.38
N LYS A 142 1.21 -2.92 32.03
CA LYS A 142 1.77 -3.74 30.94
C LYS A 142 0.81 -3.87 29.78
N TYR A 143 1.35 -3.72 28.57
CA TYR A 143 0.67 -3.99 27.32
C TYR A 143 1.22 -5.28 26.71
N PRO A 144 0.41 -6.33 26.57
CA PRO A 144 0.90 -7.61 26.06
C PRO A 144 1.33 -7.52 24.60
N ALA A 145 2.18 -8.45 24.15
CA ALA A 145 2.50 -8.56 22.74
C ALA A 145 1.23 -8.76 21.89
N PHE A 146 1.24 -8.21 20.67
CA PHE A 146 0.13 -8.39 19.74
C PHE A 146 -0.02 -9.86 19.36
N GLU A 147 -1.17 -10.45 19.69
CA GLU A 147 -1.47 -11.83 19.32
C GLU A 147 -2.58 -11.90 18.25
N ALA A 148 -2.26 -12.54 17.12
CA ALA A 148 -3.23 -12.90 16.10
C ALA A 148 -3.00 -14.35 15.62
N SER A 149 -2.84 -15.25 16.59
CA SER A 149 -2.39 -16.64 16.41
C SER A 149 -3.07 -17.37 15.25
N TYR A 150 -4.40 -17.30 15.12
CA TYR A 150 -5.11 -17.92 14.00
C TYR A 150 -4.67 -17.36 12.63
N PHE A 151 -4.70 -16.03 12.45
CA PHE A 151 -4.40 -15.42 11.15
C PHE A 151 -2.91 -15.51 10.80
N GLU A 152 -2.04 -15.49 11.80
CA GLU A 152 -0.60 -15.68 11.62
C GLU A 152 -0.29 -17.13 11.22
N LYS A 153 -0.90 -18.12 11.88
CA LYS A 153 -0.81 -19.53 11.48
C LYS A 153 -1.29 -19.74 10.05
N GLN A 154 -2.45 -19.19 9.70
CA GLN A 154 -2.97 -19.29 8.32
C GLN A 154 -2.07 -18.56 7.31
N SER A 155 -1.58 -17.37 7.64
CA SER A 155 -0.62 -16.62 6.82
C SER A 155 0.62 -17.47 6.51
N ARG A 156 1.19 -18.14 7.52
CA ARG A 156 2.35 -19.04 7.37
C ARG A 156 2.02 -20.27 6.52
N ILE A 157 0.91 -20.94 6.76
CA ILE A 157 0.48 -22.12 5.96
C ILE A 157 0.32 -21.73 4.49
N TRP A 158 -0.37 -20.63 4.20
CA TRP A 158 -0.61 -20.17 2.83
C TRP A 158 0.65 -19.60 2.18
N GLN A 159 1.57 -19.03 2.95
CA GLN A 159 2.91 -18.66 2.49
C GLN A 159 3.67 -19.91 2.00
N SER A 160 3.70 -21.00 2.78
CA SER A 160 4.38 -22.25 2.37
C SER A 160 3.71 -22.89 1.15
N LYS A 161 2.36 -22.92 1.10
CA LYS A 161 1.63 -23.40 -0.09
C LYS A 161 1.91 -22.54 -1.33
N TYR A 162 1.95 -21.22 -1.17
CA TYR A 162 2.29 -20.29 -2.24
C TYR A 162 3.70 -20.53 -2.78
N SER A 163 4.71 -20.64 -1.92
CA SER A 163 6.10 -20.85 -2.34
C SER A 163 6.27 -22.16 -3.11
N ARG A 164 5.74 -23.28 -2.59
CA ARG A 164 5.80 -24.59 -3.27
C ARG A 164 5.12 -24.54 -4.64
N ARG A 165 3.89 -24.02 -4.72
CA ARG A 165 3.13 -23.94 -5.98
C ARG A 165 3.78 -23.00 -7.00
N ARG A 166 4.37 -21.89 -6.53
CA ARG A 166 5.10 -20.96 -7.40
C ARG A 166 6.33 -21.62 -8.00
N HIS A 167 7.08 -22.36 -7.18
CA HIS A 167 8.27 -23.07 -7.64
C HIS A 167 7.93 -24.11 -8.71
N LEU A 168 6.91 -24.94 -8.47
CA LEU A 168 6.43 -25.92 -9.46
C LEU A 168 5.95 -25.25 -10.76
N ALA A 169 5.14 -24.19 -10.66
CA ALA A 169 4.68 -23.44 -11.83
C ALA A 169 5.86 -22.86 -12.64
N TYR A 170 6.88 -22.36 -11.95
CA TYR A 170 8.10 -21.87 -12.57
C TYR A 170 8.86 -22.97 -13.31
N LEU A 171 9.09 -24.12 -12.66
CA LEU A 171 9.76 -25.26 -13.30
C LEU A 171 9.03 -25.72 -14.57
N LEU A 172 7.69 -25.81 -14.52
CA LEU A 172 6.88 -26.18 -15.69
C LEU A 172 7.00 -25.15 -16.82
N CYS A 173 7.03 -23.85 -16.50
CA CYS A 173 7.26 -22.81 -17.50
C CYS A 173 8.66 -22.90 -18.13
N GLU A 174 9.69 -23.23 -17.34
CA GLU A 174 11.05 -23.40 -17.86
C GLU A 174 11.20 -24.68 -18.70
N GLN A 175 10.52 -25.77 -18.31
CA GLN A 175 10.45 -26.99 -19.11
C GLN A 175 9.83 -26.75 -20.49
N ASP A 176 8.73 -26.00 -20.58
CA ASP A 176 8.10 -25.67 -21.87
C ASP A 176 9.05 -24.91 -22.79
N LYS A 177 9.83 -23.97 -22.23
CA LYS A 177 10.82 -23.21 -22.98
C LYS A 177 11.94 -24.11 -23.49
N HIS A 178 12.44 -25.01 -22.64
CA HIS A 178 13.49 -25.94 -23.00
C HIS A 178 13.02 -26.91 -24.09
N GLN A 179 11.78 -27.40 -23.99
CA GLN A 179 11.17 -28.30 -24.98
C GLN A 179 10.64 -27.58 -26.23
N LYS A 180 10.72 -26.24 -26.29
CA LYS A 180 10.24 -25.41 -27.40
C LYS A 180 8.78 -25.71 -27.79
N VAL A 181 7.93 -25.91 -26.79
CA VAL A 181 6.50 -26.17 -27.00
C VAL A 181 5.85 -24.98 -27.71
N LEU A 182 5.01 -25.24 -28.72
CA LEU A 182 4.30 -24.20 -29.50
C LEU A 182 3.51 -23.23 -28.63
N ASN A 183 2.82 -23.75 -27.62
CA ASN A 183 2.00 -22.98 -26.67
C ASN A 183 2.63 -22.99 -25.27
N LEU A 184 3.48 -22.00 -24.99
CA LEU A 184 4.13 -21.85 -23.70
C LEU A 184 3.12 -21.55 -22.58
N ARG A 185 3.16 -22.31 -21.49
CA ARG A 185 2.38 -21.98 -20.29
C ARG A 185 2.94 -20.69 -19.67
N SER A 186 2.05 -19.76 -19.36
CA SER A 186 2.41 -18.56 -18.60
C SER A 186 2.17 -18.81 -17.11
N LEU A 187 2.92 -18.15 -16.23
CA LEU A 187 2.64 -18.20 -14.79
C LEU A 187 1.17 -17.86 -14.48
N GLU A 188 0.55 -17.00 -15.30
CA GLU A 188 -0.84 -16.61 -15.15
C GLU A 188 -1.83 -17.75 -15.41
N SER A 189 -1.48 -18.80 -16.15
CA SER A 189 -2.39 -19.93 -16.37
C SER A 189 -2.55 -20.85 -15.15
N PHE A 190 -1.65 -20.77 -14.17
CA PHE A 190 -1.66 -21.66 -13.00
C PHE A 190 -2.67 -21.22 -11.93
N SER A 191 -3.93 -21.63 -12.08
CA SER A 191 -5.06 -21.29 -11.19
C SER A 191 -4.78 -21.59 -9.70
N ASN A 192 -4.18 -22.74 -9.40
CA ASN A 192 -3.83 -23.15 -8.03
C ASN A 192 -2.78 -22.24 -7.36
N TRP A 193 -1.81 -21.77 -8.14
CA TRP A 193 -0.83 -20.80 -7.69
C TRP A 193 -1.48 -19.42 -7.48
N GLN A 194 -2.31 -18.98 -8.42
CA GLN A 194 -3.05 -17.73 -8.29
C GLN A 194 -3.96 -17.70 -7.06
N ARG A 195 -4.66 -18.80 -6.78
CA ARG A 195 -5.49 -18.96 -5.57
C ARG A 195 -4.64 -18.84 -4.30
N ALA A 196 -3.49 -19.53 -4.26
CA ALA A 196 -2.57 -19.43 -3.12
C ALA A 196 -2.01 -18.00 -2.95
N ARG A 197 -1.70 -17.30 -4.05
CA ARG A 197 -1.25 -15.90 -4.05
C ARG A 197 -2.29 -14.98 -3.39
N LYS A 198 -3.56 -15.10 -3.79
CA LYS A 198 -4.66 -14.30 -3.22
C LYS A 198 -4.89 -14.61 -1.75
N LEU A 199 -4.92 -15.88 -1.36
CA LEU A 199 -5.16 -16.31 0.02
C LEU A 199 -4.04 -15.87 0.97
N LYS A 200 -2.78 -16.11 0.59
CA LYS A 200 -1.61 -15.61 1.31
C LYS A 200 -1.74 -14.10 1.57
N ALA A 201 -1.98 -13.31 0.53
CA ALA A 201 -2.09 -11.86 0.66
C ALA A 201 -3.25 -11.43 1.57
N SER A 202 -4.38 -12.12 1.50
CA SER A 202 -5.55 -11.86 2.35
C SER A 202 -5.24 -12.10 3.84
N TYR A 203 -4.62 -13.23 4.19
CA TYR A 203 -4.26 -13.52 5.59
C TYR A 203 -3.19 -12.55 6.12
N GLN A 204 -2.15 -12.27 5.33
CA GLN A 204 -1.13 -11.28 5.69
C GLN A 204 -1.75 -9.89 5.94
N LYS A 205 -2.71 -9.49 5.11
CA LYS A 205 -3.42 -8.22 5.27
C LYS A 205 -4.27 -8.20 6.55
N LYS A 206 -4.94 -9.30 6.89
CA LYS A 206 -5.73 -9.40 8.14
C LYS A 206 -4.84 -9.23 9.37
N VAL A 207 -3.67 -9.89 9.41
CA VAL A 207 -2.68 -9.72 10.49
C VAL A 207 -2.23 -8.26 10.57
N ALA A 208 -1.82 -7.66 9.45
CA ALA A 208 -1.35 -6.27 9.41
C ALA A 208 -2.43 -5.26 9.87
N ASN A 209 -3.69 -5.45 9.46
CA ASN A 209 -4.79 -4.60 9.88
C ASN A 209 -5.08 -4.72 11.38
N LYS A 210 -5.09 -5.94 11.93
CA LYS A 210 -5.27 -6.18 13.36
C LYS A 210 -4.14 -5.55 14.19
N ARG A 211 -2.89 -5.72 13.74
CA ARG A 211 -1.73 -5.11 14.38
C ARG A 211 -1.83 -3.58 14.38
N LYS A 212 -2.22 -3.01 13.24
CA LYS A 212 -2.42 -1.56 13.10
C LYS A 212 -3.52 -1.05 14.03
N ASP A 213 -4.65 -1.75 14.14
CA ASP A 213 -5.74 -1.41 15.06
C ASP A 213 -5.28 -1.43 16.53
N TYR A 214 -4.56 -2.48 16.93
CA TYR A 214 -3.98 -2.59 18.27
C TYR A 214 -3.03 -1.43 18.60
N LEU A 215 -2.09 -1.13 17.71
CA LEU A 215 -1.15 -0.01 17.89
C LEU A 215 -1.85 1.35 17.94
N HIS A 216 -2.88 1.57 17.13
CA HIS A 216 -3.65 2.82 17.17
C HIS A 216 -4.40 2.99 18.50
N LYS A 217 -5.02 1.93 19.01
CA LYS A 217 -5.71 1.97 20.30
C LYS A 217 -4.73 2.25 21.45
N LEU A 218 -3.60 1.55 21.46
CA LEU A 218 -2.55 1.73 22.47
C LEU A 218 -1.99 3.17 22.44
N THR A 219 -1.57 3.66 21.28
CA THR A 219 -1.02 5.02 21.15
C THR A 219 -2.04 6.10 21.51
N THR A 220 -3.30 5.93 21.10
CA THR A 220 -4.38 6.86 21.47
C THR A 220 -4.64 6.84 22.97
N HIS A 221 -4.57 5.67 23.61
CA HIS A 221 -4.72 5.52 25.05
C HIS A 221 -3.60 6.23 25.79
N LEU A 222 -2.33 6.03 25.40
CA LEU A 222 -1.18 6.71 26.00
C LEU A 222 -1.31 8.24 25.91
N VAL A 223 -1.59 8.77 24.72
CA VAL A 223 -1.74 10.22 24.49
C VAL A 223 -2.91 10.84 25.28
N ARG A 224 -3.92 10.05 25.65
CA ARG A 224 -5.05 10.53 26.46
C ARG A 224 -4.75 10.49 27.96
N GLN A 225 -3.92 9.57 28.41
CA GLN A 225 -3.63 9.38 29.83
C GLN A 225 -2.48 10.24 30.34
N TYR A 226 -1.51 10.55 29.48
CA TYR A 226 -0.30 11.31 29.79
C TYR A 226 -0.18 12.49 28.83
#